data_AF-A0A3D0LS81-F1
#
_entry.id   AF-A0A3D0LS81-F1
#
_cell.length_a   1.000
_cell.length_b   1.000
_cell.length_c   1.000
_cell.angle_alpha   90.00
_cell.angle_beta   90.00
_cell.angle_gamma   90.00
#
_symmetry.space_group_name_H-M   'P 1'
#
loop_
_entity.id
_entity.type
_entity.pdbx_description
1 polymer ?
#
loop_
_entity_poly.entity_id
_entity_poly.type
_entity_poly.pdbx_seq_one_letter_code
_entity_poly.pdbx_strand_id
1 'polypeptide(L)'
;MVKSTRNFGRAGTKKSADRPLEEDLAEALVDPGQALVSTAPVDGEPAQDILRERIRGLEALLKEKERTLEEYREREVRLSQQLVAVSRPMEHRAYQRYPVDWKAALVSEEAAGQQIFYGRASDVSLGGMSFLCDHNIFFRETMTALLSVPPLISGGKEKIVEASGRMIYTVLAASIQQFRVGIQFVEFKGDGKTALEEYLATRYSYA
;
A
#
# COMPACT_ATOMS: atom_id res chain seq x y z
N MET A 1 -46.10 -18.00 -30.13
CA MET A 1 -47.05 -18.17 -29.02
C MET A 1 -46.23 -18.63 -27.82
N VAL A 2 -46.13 -17.99 -26.67
CA VAL A 2 -47.07 -17.15 -25.90
C VAL A 2 -46.28 -16.00 -25.22
N LYS A 3 -46.91 -14.83 -25.17
CA LYS A 3 -46.47 -13.59 -24.50
C LYS A 3 -46.72 -13.67 -22.99
N SER A 4 -45.94 -13.00 -22.14
CA SER A 4 -46.42 -12.41 -20.86
C SER A 4 -45.29 -11.63 -20.17
N THR A 5 -45.15 -10.32 -20.40
CA THR A 5 -45.64 -9.14 -19.63
C THR A 5 -44.87 -8.75 -18.36
N ARG A 6 -44.59 -7.43 -18.33
CA ARG A 6 -44.00 -6.58 -17.30
C ARG A 6 -44.84 -6.51 -16.02
N ASN A 7 -44.19 -6.11 -14.91
CA ASN A 7 -44.57 -5.01 -14.01
C ASN A 7 -43.44 -4.83 -12.97
N PHE A 8 -42.83 -3.67 -12.69
CA PHE A 8 -43.29 -2.34 -12.22
C PHE A 8 -43.99 -2.32 -10.84
N GLY A 9 -43.38 -1.61 -9.88
CA GLY A 9 -43.92 -1.27 -8.56
C GLY A 9 -42.84 -1.28 -7.47
N ARG A 10 -42.04 -0.22 -7.22
CA ARG A 10 -42.29 1.12 -6.63
C ARG A 10 -42.06 1.17 -5.10
N ALA A 11 -41.09 2.02 -4.73
CA ALA A 11 -40.92 2.85 -3.53
C ALA A 11 -40.91 2.26 -2.10
N GLY A 12 -39.82 2.53 -1.39
CA GLY A 12 -39.72 2.49 0.06
C GLY A 12 -38.50 3.29 0.54
N THR A 13 -38.71 4.59 0.77
CA THR A 13 -37.75 5.56 1.33
C THR A 13 -37.56 5.39 2.84
N LYS A 14 -36.31 5.24 3.32
CA LYS A 14 -35.78 5.68 4.63
C LYS A 14 -34.28 5.88 4.42
N LYS A 15 -33.72 7.08 4.20
CA LYS A 15 -33.49 8.21 5.10
C LYS A 15 -32.88 7.79 6.45
N SER A 16 -31.57 7.59 6.49
CA SER A 16 -30.76 7.66 7.71
C SER A 16 -29.33 8.11 7.38
N ALA A 17 -29.13 9.42 7.50
CA ALA A 17 -27.93 10.12 7.96
C ALA A 17 -26.54 9.53 7.61
N ASP A 18 -26.12 9.70 6.36
CA ASP A 18 -24.72 10.03 6.09
C ASP A 18 -24.55 11.53 6.35
N ARG A 19 -23.91 11.87 7.47
CA ARG A 19 -23.29 13.20 7.62
C ARG A 19 -21.93 13.12 6.95
N PRO A 20 -21.63 13.98 5.96
CA PRO A 20 -20.27 14.09 5.44
C PRO A 20 -19.35 14.61 6.57
N LEU A 21 -18.24 13.92 6.78
CA LEU A 21 -17.16 14.25 7.72
C LEU A 21 -16.37 15.53 7.33
N GLU A 22 -16.96 16.44 6.54
CA GLU A 22 -16.31 17.67 6.08
C GLU A 22 -16.83 18.95 6.78
N GLU A 23 -17.86 18.86 7.64
CA GLU A 23 -18.41 20.04 8.33
C GLU A 23 -17.80 20.34 9.73
N ASP A 24 -17.08 19.41 10.35
CA ASP A 24 -16.49 19.66 11.69
C ASP A 24 -15.06 20.26 11.65
N LEU A 25 -14.50 20.50 10.45
CA LEU A 25 -13.21 21.20 10.29
C LEU A 25 -13.37 22.71 10.01
N ALA A 26 -14.60 23.21 9.89
CA ALA A 26 -14.85 24.62 9.58
C ALA A 26 -14.96 25.54 10.82
N GLU A 27 -15.03 24.99 12.04
CA GLU A 27 -15.31 25.79 13.25
C GLU A 27 -14.06 26.17 14.09
N ALA A 28 -12.84 25.96 13.58
CA ALA A 28 -11.60 26.37 14.25
C ALA A 28 -10.74 27.33 13.42
N LEU A 29 -11.32 27.98 12.39
CA LEU A 29 -10.72 29.12 11.70
C LEU A 29 -11.37 30.41 12.19
N VAL A 30 -11.22 30.69 13.48
CA VAL A 30 -11.21 32.09 13.93
C VAL A 30 -9.94 32.67 13.34
N ASP A 31 -10.11 33.42 12.26
CA ASP A 31 -9.07 34.20 11.61
C ASP A 31 -8.34 35.07 12.65
N PRO A 32 -7.07 34.77 13.01
CA PRO A 32 -6.33 35.61 13.95
C PRO A 32 -6.01 36.99 13.34
N GLY A 33 -6.34 37.22 12.06
CA GLY A 33 -6.17 38.50 11.38
C GLY A 33 -7.14 39.62 11.82
N GLN A 34 -8.23 39.32 12.54
CA GLN A 34 -9.21 40.34 12.95
C GLN A 34 -9.00 40.96 14.34
N ALA A 35 -8.01 40.51 15.12
CA ALA A 35 -7.70 41.10 16.42
C ALA A 35 -6.64 42.22 16.37
N LEU A 36 -6.40 42.83 15.22
CA LEU A 36 -5.62 44.07 15.12
C LEU A 36 -6.52 45.20 14.62
N VAL A 37 -7.31 45.71 15.57
CA VAL A 37 -8.03 46.97 15.45
C VAL A 37 -7.05 48.04 14.96
N SER A 38 -7.40 48.59 13.81
CA SER A 38 -6.88 49.81 13.21
C SER A 38 -6.73 50.93 14.25
N THR A 39 -5.50 51.23 14.65
CA THR A 39 -5.14 52.57 15.12
C THR A 39 -4.31 53.24 14.03
N ALA A 40 -4.84 54.34 13.51
CA ALA A 40 -4.15 55.20 12.55
C ALA A 40 -2.82 55.70 13.16
N PRO A 41 -1.78 55.95 12.33
CA PRO A 41 -0.52 56.47 12.84
C PRO A 41 -0.74 57.85 13.43
N VAL A 42 -0.44 57.98 14.73
CA VAL A 42 -0.26 59.27 15.38
C VAL A 42 1.17 59.72 15.04
N ASP A 43 1.29 60.92 14.47
CA ASP A 43 2.54 61.51 14.03
C ASP A 43 3.62 61.46 15.13
N GLY A 44 4.79 60.88 14.81
CA GLY A 44 6.03 61.15 15.53
C GLY A 44 6.76 60.01 16.25
N GLU A 45 6.27 58.77 16.26
CA GLU A 45 7.02 57.61 16.78
C GLU A 45 7.64 56.76 15.65
N PRO A 46 8.89 56.27 15.81
CA PRO A 46 9.64 55.67 14.71
C PRO A 46 8.99 54.35 14.31
N ALA A 47 8.42 54.31 13.10
CA ALA A 47 7.79 53.13 12.49
C ALA A 47 8.62 51.82 12.56
N GLN A 48 9.92 51.92 12.82
CA GLN A 48 10.83 50.80 13.05
C GLN A 48 10.55 50.02 14.34
N ASP A 49 10.10 50.67 15.42
CA ASP A 49 9.87 49.99 16.70
C ASP A 49 8.58 49.16 16.68
N ILE A 50 7.55 49.66 16.00
CA ILE A 50 6.30 48.91 15.74
C ILE A 50 6.58 47.65 14.89
N LEU A 51 7.46 47.76 13.88
CA LEU A 51 7.86 46.63 13.05
C LEU A 51 8.68 45.60 13.83
N ARG A 52 9.58 46.04 14.73
CA ARG A 52 10.37 45.16 15.60
C ARG A 52 9.51 44.37 16.58
N GLU A 53 8.52 45.03 17.19
CA GLU A 53 7.54 44.37 18.05
C GLU A 53 6.71 43.32 17.29
N ARG A 54 6.28 43.63 16.07
CA ARG A 54 5.57 42.67 15.21
C ARG A 54 6.42 41.46 14.82
N ILE A 55 7.69 41.67 14.44
CA ILE A 55 8.61 40.59 14.09
C ILE A 55 8.81 39.66 15.30
N ARG A 56 9.04 40.23 16.49
CA ARG A 56 9.18 39.46 17.73
C ARG A 56 7.91 38.64 18.03
N GLY A 57 6.73 39.21 17.79
CA GLY A 57 5.46 38.49 17.94
C GLY A 57 5.31 37.31 16.98
N LEU A 58 5.71 37.47 15.71
CA LEU A 58 5.67 36.41 14.71
C LEU A 58 6.67 35.29 15.00
N GLU A 59 7.88 35.63 15.46
CA GLU A 59 8.89 34.64 15.88
C GLU A 59 8.40 33.79 17.06
N ALA A 60 7.70 34.42 18.02
CA ALA A 60 7.11 33.70 19.16
C ALA A 60 6.02 32.72 18.69
N LEU A 61 5.16 33.15 17.77
CA LEU A 61 4.11 32.31 17.18
C LEU A 61 4.70 31.15 16.37
N LEU A 62 5.75 31.40 15.57
CA LEU A 62 6.42 30.35 14.80
C LEU A 62 6.98 29.28 15.73
N LYS A 63 7.67 29.69 16.79
CA LYS A 63 8.26 28.79 17.78
C LYS A 63 7.21 27.96 18.53
N GLU A 64 6.05 28.55 18.83
CA GLU A 64 4.93 27.82 19.43
C GLU A 64 4.37 26.75 18.47
N LYS A 65 4.17 27.11 17.19
CA LYS A 65 3.70 26.17 16.17
C LYS A 65 4.68 25.03 15.93
N GLU A 66 5.98 25.30 15.91
CA GLU A 66 7.01 24.27 15.80
C GLU A 66 6.97 23.30 16.99
N ARG A 67 6.81 23.79 18.21
CA ARG A 67 6.66 22.94 19.41
C ARG A 67 5.43 22.03 19.30
N THR A 68 4.29 22.59 18.92
CA THR A 68 3.05 21.83 18.72
C THR A 68 3.22 20.76 17.64
N LEU A 69 3.92 21.07 16.55
CA LEU A 69 4.12 20.13 15.45
C LEU A 69 5.03 18.97 15.87
N GLU A 70 6.03 19.22 16.71
CA GLU A 70 6.88 18.17 17.27
C GLU A 70 6.12 17.27 18.25
N GLU A 71 5.26 17.83 19.10
CA GLU A 71 4.36 17.05 19.97
C GLU A 71 3.42 16.14 19.16
N TYR A 72 2.91 16.62 18.03
CA TYR A 72 2.11 15.79 17.12
C TYR A 72 2.91 14.65 16.50
N ARG A 73 4.14 14.92 16.04
CA ARG A 73 5.05 13.89 15.50
C ARG A 73 5.38 12.83 16.54
N GLU A 74 5.73 13.24 17.76
CA GLU A 74 6.02 12.30 18.85
C GLU A 74 4.80 11.45 19.21
N ARG A 75 3.61 12.05 19.23
CA ARG A 75 2.35 11.34 19.47
C ARG A 75 2.07 10.33 18.35
N GLU A 76 2.29 10.69 17.09
CA GLU A 76 2.12 9.81 15.94
C GLU A 76 3.09 8.62 15.97
N VAL A 77 4.38 8.87 16.29
CA VAL A 77 5.39 7.81 16.46
C VAL A 77 4.99 6.87 17.59
N ARG A 78 4.54 7.41 18.73
CA ARG A 78 4.09 6.60 19.88
C ARG A 78 2.87 5.75 19.54
N LEU A 79 1.88 6.32 18.86
CA LEU A 79 0.69 5.59 18.42
C LEU A 79 1.05 4.49 17.42
N SER A 80 1.96 4.78 16.49
CA SER A 80 2.48 3.80 15.53
C SER A 80 3.19 2.64 16.24
N GLN A 81 4.03 2.94 17.23
CA GLN A 81 4.72 1.92 18.04
C GLN A 81 3.74 1.09 18.90
N GLN A 82 2.72 1.72 19.48
CA GLN A 82 1.67 1.00 20.23
C GLN A 82 0.82 0.09 19.33
N LEU A 83 0.48 0.53 18.12
CA LEU A 83 -0.25 -0.29 17.14
C LEU A 83 0.57 -1.51 16.69
N VAL A 84 1.89 -1.35 16.54
CA VAL A 84 2.81 -2.46 16.25
C VAL A 84 2.92 -3.42 17.45
N ALA A 85 2.93 -2.92 18.69
CA ALA A 85 3.09 -3.75 19.89
C ALA A 85 1.82 -4.55 20.28
N VAL A 86 0.63 -4.05 19.97
CA VAL A 86 -0.65 -4.72 20.29
C VAL A 86 -0.98 -5.84 19.31
N SER A 87 -0.39 -5.82 18.12
CA SER A 87 -0.54 -6.88 17.12
C SER A 87 0.57 -7.92 17.31
N ARG A 88 0.42 -8.87 18.25
CA ARG A 88 1.05 -10.18 18.03
C ARG A 88 0.37 -10.76 16.80
N PRO A 89 1.04 -10.93 15.66
CA PRO A 89 0.39 -11.53 14.51
C PRO A 89 0.11 -12.98 14.90
N MET A 90 -1.17 -13.31 15.08
CA MET A 90 -1.59 -14.69 14.78
C MET A 90 -1.06 -14.95 13.37
N GLU A 91 -0.26 -15.99 13.22
CA GLU A 91 0.26 -16.39 11.91
C GLU A 91 -0.93 -16.88 11.07
N HIS A 92 -1.60 -15.94 10.38
CA HIS A 92 -2.75 -16.20 9.52
C HIS A 92 -2.37 -16.88 8.20
N ARG A 93 -1.11 -17.29 8.06
CA ARG A 93 -0.58 -17.87 6.83
C ARG A 93 -0.80 -19.37 6.83
N ALA A 94 -1.48 -19.85 5.80
CA ALA A 94 -1.69 -21.28 5.59
C ALA A 94 -0.39 -22.02 5.14
N TYR A 95 0.61 -21.28 4.64
CA TYR A 95 1.84 -21.87 4.08
C TYR A 95 3.08 -21.11 4.55
N GLN A 96 4.10 -21.86 4.95
CA GLN A 96 5.45 -21.36 5.21
C GLN A 96 6.02 -20.73 3.93
N ARG A 97 6.59 -19.52 4.06
CA ARG A 97 7.30 -18.83 2.97
C ARG A 97 8.81 -18.99 3.14
N TYR A 98 9.47 -19.29 2.04
CA TYR A 98 10.92 -19.46 1.96
C TYR A 98 11.51 -18.26 1.22
N PRO A 99 12.48 -17.54 1.81
CA PRO A 99 13.18 -16.48 1.11
C PRO A 99 13.99 -17.07 -0.05
N VAL A 100 13.83 -16.51 -1.23
CA VAL A 100 14.48 -16.97 -2.47
C VAL A 100 14.95 -15.79 -3.31
N ASP A 101 15.72 -16.08 -4.34
CA ASP A 101 16.13 -15.10 -5.34
C ASP A 101 16.02 -15.71 -6.75
N TRP A 102 14.82 -16.13 -7.11
CA TRP A 102 14.56 -16.91 -8.33
C TRP A 102 14.05 -16.03 -9.47
N LYS A 103 14.41 -16.35 -10.71
CA LYS A 103 13.86 -15.64 -11.88
C LYS A 103 12.39 -15.98 -12.01
N ALA A 104 11.58 -14.97 -12.31
CA ALA A 104 10.16 -15.17 -12.54
C ALA A 104 9.66 -14.23 -13.65
N ALA A 105 8.53 -14.58 -14.24
CA ALA A 105 7.78 -13.72 -15.15
C ALA A 105 6.29 -13.80 -14.86
N LEU A 106 5.60 -12.68 -15.04
CA LEU A 106 4.14 -12.59 -15.03
C LEU A 106 3.66 -12.32 -16.45
N VAL A 107 2.70 -13.10 -16.91
CA VAL A 107 2.11 -13.01 -18.24
C VAL A 107 0.62 -12.71 -18.09
N SER A 108 0.19 -11.59 -18.63
CA SER A 108 -1.22 -11.19 -18.67
C SER A 108 -1.75 -11.28 -20.10
N GLU A 109 -2.90 -11.93 -20.28
CA GLU A 109 -3.65 -11.98 -21.53
C GLU A 109 -4.78 -10.94 -21.50
N GLU A 110 -4.42 -9.67 -21.41
CA GLU A 110 -5.41 -8.59 -21.49
C GLU A 110 -5.84 -8.33 -22.94
N ALA A 111 -7.01 -7.72 -23.12
CA ALA A 111 -7.61 -7.43 -24.43
C ALA A 111 -6.71 -6.58 -25.37
N ALA A 112 -5.71 -5.89 -24.82
CA ALA A 112 -4.74 -5.09 -25.55
C ALA A 112 -3.50 -5.89 -26.05
N GLY A 113 -3.47 -7.21 -25.83
CA GLY A 113 -2.37 -8.10 -26.20
C GLY A 113 -1.62 -8.66 -24.98
N GLN A 114 -0.78 -9.66 -25.23
CA GLN A 114 -0.01 -10.34 -24.19
C GLN A 114 1.08 -9.42 -23.64
N GLN A 115 1.00 -9.11 -22.35
CA GLN A 115 2.04 -8.37 -21.64
C GLN A 115 2.87 -9.32 -20.77
N ILE A 116 4.19 -9.18 -20.84
CA ILE A 116 5.13 -10.01 -20.06
C ILE A 116 5.98 -9.09 -19.20
N PHE A 117 6.01 -9.37 -17.90
CA PHE A 117 6.79 -8.65 -16.92
C PHE A 117 7.82 -9.57 -16.30
N TYR A 118 9.09 -9.27 -16.50
CA TYR A 118 10.20 -10.02 -15.93
C TYR A 118 10.61 -9.47 -14.57
N GLY A 119 11.07 -10.35 -13.69
CA GLY A 119 11.48 -9.96 -12.36
C GLY A 119 12.02 -11.14 -11.57
N ARG A 120 11.99 -11.00 -10.24
CA ARG A 120 12.52 -12.02 -9.33
C ARG A 120 11.54 -12.33 -8.21
N ALA A 121 11.39 -13.60 -7.86
CA ALA A 121 10.73 -13.98 -6.64
C ALA A 121 11.66 -13.72 -5.45
N SER A 122 11.23 -12.93 -4.46
CA SER A 122 11.96 -12.68 -3.21
C SER A 122 11.60 -13.67 -2.11
N ASP A 123 10.40 -14.24 -2.18
CA ASP A 123 9.94 -15.33 -1.33
C ASP A 123 8.88 -16.16 -2.06
N VAL A 124 8.81 -17.45 -1.74
CA VAL A 124 7.90 -18.41 -2.36
C VAL A 124 7.31 -19.34 -1.29
N SER A 125 6.05 -19.70 -1.46
CA SER A 125 5.39 -20.83 -0.77
C SER A 125 4.54 -21.62 -1.76
N LEU A 126 3.92 -22.69 -1.29
CA LEU A 126 2.92 -23.42 -2.10
C LEU A 126 1.67 -22.60 -2.42
N GLY A 127 1.40 -21.54 -1.64
CA GLY A 127 0.24 -20.68 -1.84
C GLY A 127 0.51 -19.44 -2.69
N GLY A 128 1.77 -19.12 -3.00
CA GLY A 128 2.09 -17.90 -3.75
C GLY A 128 3.54 -17.49 -3.68
N MET A 129 3.83 -16.28 -4.19
CA MET A 129 5.16 -15.69 -4.15
C MET A 129 5.10 -14.17 -3.95
N SER A 130 6.22 -13.58 -3.57
CA SER A 130 6.44 -12.14 -3.69
C SER A 130 7.38 -11.89 -4.86
N PHE A 131 6.95 -11.06 -5.81
CA PHE A 131 7.63 -10.78 -7.06
C PHE A 131 8.15 -9.34 -7.07
N LEU A 132 9.43 -9.14 -7.38
CA LEU A 132 10.10 -7.86 -7.52
C LEU A 132 10.27 -7.51 -8.99
N CYS A 133 9.86 -6.31 -9.38
CA CYS A 133 10.02 -5.79 -10.74
C CYS A 133 10.08 -4.25 -10.75
N ASP A 134 10.51 -3.70 -11.89
CA ASP A 134 10.68 -2.25 -12.05
C ASP A 134 9.38 -1.53 -12.45
N HIS A 135 8.29 -2.28 -12.64
CA HIS A 135 7.02 -1.77 -13.13
C HIS A 135 5.95 -1.77 -12.03
N ASN A 136 5.13 -0.72 -12.00
CA ASN A 136 3.92 -0.72 -11.19
C ASN A 136 2.85 -1.54 -11.91
N ILE A 137 2.79 -2.83 -11.60
CA ILE A 137 1.87 -3.77 -12.26
C ILE A 137 0.59 -3.87 -11.43
N PHE A 138 -0.54 -3.83 -12.11
CA PHE A 138 -1.85 -4.11 -11.53
C PHE A 138 -2.71 -4.89 -12.51
N PHE A 139 -3.08 -6.12 -12.13
CA PHE A 139 -4.00 -6.96 -12.90
C PHE A 139 -5.28 -7.18 -12.10
N ARG A 140 -6.44 -7.00 -12.75
CA ARG A 140 -7.73 -7.35 -12.15
C ARG A 140 -8.07 -8.82 -12.31
N GLU A 141 -7.63 -9.40 -13.42
CA GLU A 141 -7.92 -10.79 -13.77
C GLU A 141 -6.80 -11.74 -13.31
N THR A 142 -7.00 -13.03 -13.54
CA THR A 142 -5.96 -14.03 -13.33
C THR A 142 -4.85 -13.88 -14.36
N MET A 143 -3.61 -14.02 -13.92
CA MET A 143 -2.43 -14.00 -14.78
C MET A 143 -1.66 -15.31 -14.68
N THR A 144 -0.79 -15.58 -15.64
CA THR A 144 0.12 -16.73 -15.59
C THR A 144 1.44 -16.31 -14.94
N ALA A 145 1.80 -16.97 -13.85
CA ALA A 145 3.09 -16.85 -13.20
C ALA A 145 4.02 -17.98 -13.68
N LEU A 146 5.19 -17.60 -14.16
CA LEU A 146 6.28 -18.50 -14.54
C LEU A 146 7.41 -18.33 -13.54
N LEU A 147 7.75 -19.39 -12.83
CA LEU A 147 8.79 -19.41 -11.80
C LEU A 147 9.93 -20.34 -12.24
N SER A 148 11.14 -19.80 -12.42
CA SER A 148 12.32 -20.61 -12.71
C SER A 148 12.92 -21.13 -11.40
N VAL A 149 12.65 -22.40 -11.11
CA VAL A 149 13.19 -23.10 -9.94
C VAL A 149 14.60 -23.60 -10.28
N PRO A 150 15.64 -23.17 -9.55
CA PRO A 150 17.02 -23.56 -9.83
C PRO A 150 17.22 -25.05 -9.57
N PRO A 151 18.19 -25.72 -10.21
CA PRO A 151 18.46 -27.13 -9.96
C PRO A 151 18.94 -27.38 -8.53
N LEU A 152 18.62 -28.56 -7.98
CA LEU A 152 19.14 -29.00 -6.66
C LEU A 152 20.61 -29.43 -6.73
N ILE A 153 21.09 -29.84 -7.90
CA ILE A 153 22.44 -30.36 -8.13
C ILE A 153 23.17 -29.39 -9.08
N SER A 154 24.46 -29.15 -8.82
CA SER A 154 25.30 -28.34 -9.70
C SER A 154 25.32 -28.90 -11.13
N GLY A 155 25.12 -28.03 -12.13
CA GLY A 155 25.02 -28.43 -13.54
C GLY A 155 23.66 -28.99 -13.97
N GLY A 156 22.69 -29.09 -13.06
CA GLY A 156 21.31 -29.44 -13.41
C GLY A 156 20.61 -28.36 -14.25
N LYS A 157 19.45 -28.70 -14.82
CA LYS A 157 18.62 -27.75 -15.56
C LYS A 157 17.64 -27.04 -14.63
N GLU A 158 17.42 -25.75 -14.86
CA GLU A 158 16.33 -25.00 -14.24
C GLU A 158 14.97 -25.63 -14.66
N LYS A 159 14.04 -25.76 -13.71
CA LYS A 159 12.67 -26.22 -13.97
C LYS A 159 11.74 -25.01 -13.94
N ILE A 160 10.93 -24.84 -14.98
CA ILE A 160 9.89 -23.80 -14.99
C ILE A 160 8.63 -24.37 -14.37
N VAL A 161 8.18 -23.76 -13.27
CA VAL A 161 6.86 -24.00 -12.69
C VAL A 161 5.90 -22.95 -13.20
N GLU A 162 4.81 -23.40 -13.83
CA GLU A 162 3.75 -22.53 -14.35
C GLU A 162 2.50 -22.65 -13.47
N ALA A 163 1.95 -21.51 -13.07
CA ALA A 163 0.72 -21.44 -12.28
C ALA A 163 -0.14 -20.25 -12.72
N SER A 164 -1.45 -20.41 -12.74
CA SER A 164 -2.36 -19.28 -12.73
C SER A 164 -2.34 -18.64 -11.34
N GLY A 165 -2.39 -17.32 -11.29
CA GLY A 165 -2.33 -16.57 -10.05
C GLY A 165 -3.25 -15.36 -10.05
N ARG A 166 -3.44 -14.80 -8.86
CA ARG A 166 -4.11 -13.52 -8.64
C ARG A 166 -3.18 -12.58 -7.89
N MET A 167 -3.21 -11.32 -8.28
CA MET A 167 -2.49 -10.28 -7.57
C MET A 167 -3.23 -9.95 -6.27
N ILE A 168 -2.49 -9.88 -5.17
CA ILE A 168 -3.00 -9.56 -3.83
C ILE A 168 -2.65 -8.12 -3.44
N TYR A 169 -1.44 -7.67 -3.78
CA TYR A 169 -0.99 -6.31 -3.53
C TYR A 169 0.16 -5.93 -4.47
N THR A 170 0.38 -4.62 -4.62
CA THR A 170 1.59 -4.04 -5.19
C THR A 170 2.04 -2.90 -4.28
N VAL A 171 3.30 -2.93 -3.83
CA VAL A 171 3.89 -1.88 -2.98
C VAL A 171 5.26 -1.48 -3.51
N LEU A 172 5.59 -0.19 -3.46
CA LEU A 172 6.93 0.28 -3.80
C LEU A 172 7.88 0.00 -2.62
N ALA A 173 8.90 -0.84 -2.84
CA ALA A 173 9.99 -1.05 -1.90
C ALA A 173 11.04 0.06 -2.08
N ALA A 174 10.82 1.20 -1.42
CA ALA A 174 11.62 2.42 -1.60
C ALA A 174 13.14 2.22 -1.41
N SER A 175 13.55 1.29 -0.54
CA SER A 175 14.97 0.99 -0.30
C SER A 175 15.69 0.40 -1.52
N ILE A 176 14.96 -0.29 -2.40
CA ILE A 176 15.50 -0.93 -3.61
C ILE A 176 14.93 -0.35 -4.90
N GLN A 177 14.06 0.66 -4.82
CA GLN A 177 13.41 1.33 -5.97
C GLN A 177 12.69 0.35 -6.91
N GLN A 178 12.12 -0.73 -6.36
CA GLN A 178 11.39 -1.74 -7.11
C GLN A 178 10.00 -1.97 -6.52
N PHE A 179 9.06 -2.39 -7.36
CA PHE A 179 7.73 -2.79 -6.93
C PHE A 179 7.74 -4.25 -6.46
N ARG A 180 7.25 -4.45 -5.25
CA ARG A 180 6.95 -5.76 -4.68
C ARG A 180 5.49 -6.08 -4.90
N VAL A 181 5.25 -7.14 -5.65
CA VAL A 181 3.93 -7.62 -6.03
C VAL A 181 3.66 -8.94 -5.30
N GLY A 182 2.60 -8.99 -4.51
CA GLY A 182 2.15 -10.21 -3.85
C GLY A 182 1.27 -11.04 -4.78
N ILE A 183 1.69 -12.26 -5.09
CA ILE A 183 0.98 -13.19 -5.97
C ILE A 183 0.45 -14.37 -5.16
N GLN A 184 -0.83 -14.69 -5.31
CA GLN A 184 -1.41 -15.94 -4.82
C GLN A 184 -1.55 -16.91 -5.99
N PHE A 185 -1.07 -18.14 -5.83
CA PHE A 185 -1.30 -19.20 -6.81
C PHE A 185 -2.73 -19.74 -6.67
N VAL A 186 -3.42 -19.85 -7.80
CA VAL A 186 -4.78 -20.39 -7.88
C VAL A 186 -4.73 -21.83 -8.35
N GLU A 187 -4.04 -22.09 -9.46
CA GLU A 187 -3.93 -23.41 -10.06
C GLU A 187 -2.54 -23.60 -10.67
N PHE A 188 -1.96 -24.78 -10.50
CA PHE A 188 -0.69 -25.13 -11.12
C PHE A 188 -0.93 -25.92 -12.40
N LYS A 189 -0.11 -25.70 -13.41
CA LYS A 189 -0.14 -26.48 -14.63
C LYS A 189 0.71 -27.75 -14.48
N GLY A 190 0.16 -28.88 -14.90
CA GLY A 190 0.86 -30.17 -14.88
C GLY A 190 1.31 -30.57 -13.47
N ASP A 191 2.57 -30.99 -13.34
CA ASP A 191 3.18 -31.42 -12.08
C ASP A 191 3.80 -30.25 -11.28
N GLY A 192 3.52 -29.00 -11.66
CA GLY A 192 4.20 -27.81 -11.11
C GLY A 192 4.08 -27.68 -9.59
N LYS A 193 2.92 -28.01 -9.01
CA LYS A 193 2.71 -27.96 -7.56
C LYS A 193 3.59 -28.95 -6.83
N THR A 194 3.53 -30.23 -7.24
CA THR A 194 4.32 -31.31 -6.64
C THR A 194 5.81 -31.06 -6.80
N ALA A 195 6.23 -30.59 -7.98
CA ALA A 195 7.63 -30.25 -8.22
C ALA A 195 8.14 -29.12 -7.32
N LEU A 196 7.33 -28.08 -7.10
CA LEU A 196 7.68 -27.00 -6.18
C LEU A 196 7.71 -27.50 -4.72
N GLU A 197 6.74 -28.32 -4.33
CA GLU A 197 6.66 -28.92 -2.99
C GLU A 197 7.87 -29.79 -2.67
N GLU A 198 8.21 -30.75 -3.55
CA GLU A 198 9.39 -31.60 -3.41
C GLU A 198 10.68 -30.78 -3.38
N TYR A 199 10.77 -29.74 -4.20
CA TYR A 199 11.93 -28.85 -4.22
C TYR A 199 12.10 -28.12 -2.89
N LEU A 200 11.03 -27.46 -2.41
CA LEU A 200 11.05 -26.69 -1.17
C LEU A 200 11.32 -27.61 0.01
N ALA A 201 10.70 -28.79 0.06
CA ALA A 201 10.98 -29.81 1.05
C ALA A 201 12.45 -30.21 1.00
N THR A 202 12.99 -30.61 -0.15
CA THR A 202 14.39 -31.06 -0.25
C THR A 202 15.38 -29.96 0.12
N ARG A 203 15.14 -28.71 -0.30
CA ARG A 203 16.07 -27.60 -0.09
C ARG A 203 16.06 -27.07 1.35
N TYR A 204 14.90 -27.09 2.00
CA TYR A 204 14.69 -26.42 3.29
C TYR A 204 14.27 -27.34 4.45
N SER A 205 14.10 -28.65 4.24
CA SER A 205 13.80 -29.63 5.32
C SER A 205 14.97 -29.91 6.28
N TYR A 206 16.15 -29.32 6.04
CA TYR A 206 17.33 -29.44 6.91
C TYR A 206 17.61 -28.17 7.74
N ALA A 207 16.61 -27.32 7.97
CA ALA A 207 16.74 -26.12 8.82
C ALA A 207 16.24 -26.37 10.25
#